data_AF-R7HTX8-F1
#
_entry.id   AF-R7HTX8-F1
#
_cell.length_a   1.000
_cell.length_b   1.000
_cell.length_c   1.000
_cell.angle_alpha   90.00
_cell.angle_beta   90.00
_cell.angle_gamma   90.00
#
_symmetry.space_group_name_H-M   'P 1'
#
loop_
_entity.id
_entity.type
_entity.pdbx_description
1 polymer ?
#
loop_
_entity_poly.entity_id
_entity_poly.type
_entity_poly.pdbx_seq_one_letter_code
_entity_poly.pdbx_strand_id
1 'polypeptide(L)' 'MAAAHTAGAVAMLLQWAFIKRNNLGMNTTIAKNYLIRGARKENLVVPDRSFGWGILDVYNIFNRLTIY' A
#
# COMPACT_ATOMS: atom_id res chain seq x y z
N MET A 1 -10.25 3.67 13.89
CA MET A 1 -9.52 2.37 13.84
C MET A 1 -8.87 2.10 12.48
N ALA A 2 -9.51 2.37 11.34
CA ALA A 2 -8.91 2.14 10.01
C ALA A 2 -7.55 2.85 9.78
N ALA A 3 -7.42 4.12 10.19
CA ALA A 3 -6.17 4.87 10.04
C ALA A 3 -4.96 4.22 10.74
N ALA A 4 -5.17 3.63 11.92
CA ALA A 4 -4.11 2.94 12.66
C ALA A 4 -3.62 1.67 11.93
N HIS A 5 -4.53 0.93 11.29
CA HIS A 5 -4.17 -0.22 10.45
C HIS A 5 -3.35 0.23 9.24
N THR A 6 -3.75 1.31 8.58
CA THR A 6 -2.98 1.90 7.48
C THR A 6 -1.60 2.39 7.94
N ALA A 7 -1.50 3.00 9.13
CA ALA A 7 -0.22 3.42 9.69
C ALA A 7 0.72 2.23 9.94
N GLY A 8 0.21 1.11 10.47
CA GLY A 8 0.98 -0.13 10.61
C GLY A 8 1.44 -0.70 9.26
N ALA A 9 0.56 -0.69 8.25
CA ALA A 9 0.91 -1.11 6.89
C ALA A 9 2.02 -0.24 6.27
N VAL A 10 1.94 1.07 6.47
CA VAL A 10 2.97 2.01 6.00
C VAL A 10 4.28 1.81 6.77
N ALA A 11 4.24 1.56 8.07
CA ALA A 11 5.45 1.24 8.83
C ALA A 11 6.18 0.00 8.27
N MET A 12 5.44 -1.04 7.88
CA MET A 12 6.01 -2.21 7.19
C MET A 12 6.62 -1.86 5.83
N LEU A 13 5.95 -1.00 5.03
CA LEU A 13 6.51 -0.49 3.77
C LEU A 13 7.80 0.30 3.97
N LEU A 14 7.88 1.13 5.00
CA LEU A 14 9.07 1.92 5.32
C LEU A 14 10.23 1.02 5.78
N GLN A 15 9.94 -0.04 6.55
CA GLN A 15 10.93 -1.05 6.93
C GLN A 15 11.47 -1.77 5.70
N TRP A 16 10.60 -2.19 4.78
CA TRP A 16 11.01 -2.80 3.52
C TRP A 16 11.83 -1.84 2.63
N ALA A 17 11.46 -0.57 2.58
CA ALA A 17 12.13 0.41 1.72
C ALA A 17 13.50 0.84 2.24
N PHE A 18 13.57 1.29 3.49
CA PHE A 18 14.76 1.91 4.07
C PHE A 18 15.66 0.91 4.79
N ILE A 19 15.09 0.04 5.64
CA ILE A 19 15.89 -0.88 6.46
C ILE A 19 16.44 -2.03 5.60
N LYS A 20 15.60 -2.61 4.74
CA LYS A 20 16.07 -3.61 3.76
C LYS A 20 16.71 -3.00 2.51
N ARG A 21 16.77 -1.66 2.43
CA ARG A 21 17.35 -0.88 1.31
C ARG A 21 16.78 -1.21 -0.07
N ASN A 22 15.52 -1.67 -0.15
CA ASN A 22 14.88 -2.02 -1.42
C ASN A 22 14.46 -0.78 -2.24
N ASN A 23 14.18 0.34 -1.59
CA ASN A 23 13.82 1.59 -2.28
C ASN A 23 14.15 2.82 -1.41
N LEU A 24 15.37 3.32 -1.49
CA LEU A 24 15.81 4.50 -0.72
C LEU A 24 15.20 5.82 -1.22
N GLY A 25 14.61 5.83 -2.42
CA GLY A 25 13.87 6.98 -2.95
C GLY A 25 12.43 7.06 -2.44
N MET A 26 12.02 6.20 -1.50
CA MET A 26 10.67 6.14 -0.97
C MET A 26 10.21 7.50 -0.44
N ASN A 27 9.04 7.94 -0.90
CA ASN A 27 8.35 9.12 -0.40
C ASN A 27 6.85 8.84 -0.25
N THR A 28 6.09 9.83 0.19
CA THR A 28 4.64 9.71 0.43
C THR A 28 3.86 9.33 -0.85
N THR A 29 4.25 9.86 -2.01
CA THR A 29 3.63 9.54 -3.30
C THR A 29 3.87 8.09 -3.70
N ILE A 30 5.10 7.59 -3.55
CA ILE A 30 5.45 6.20 -3.85
C ILE A 30 4.74 5.25 -2.89
N ALA A 31 4.76 5.55 -1.58
CA ALA A 31 4.05 4.77 -0.58
C ALA A 31 2.55 4.69 -0.89
N LYS A 32 1.90 5.83 -1.21
CA LYS A 32 0.50 5.88 -1.61
C LYS A 32 0.24 5.00 -2.83
N ASN A 33 1.11 5.06 -3.84
CA ASN A 33 0.94 4.26 -5.05
C ASN A 33 1.05 2.76 -4.79
N TYR A 34 1.91 2.32 -3.87
CA TYR A 34 1.96 0.91 -3.46
C TYR A 34 0.68 0.47 -2.74
N LEU A 35 0.16 1.29 -1.83
CA LEU A 35 -1.12 1.02 -1.18
C LEU A 35 -2.26 0.89 -2.20
N ILE A 36 -2.35 1.81 -3.16
CA ILE A 36 -3.38 1.82 -4.22
C ILE A 36 -3.26 0.58 -5.12
N ARG A 37 -2.03 0.21 -5.52
CA ARG A 37 -1.81 -0.94 -6.40
C ARG A 37 -2.18 -2.25 -5.71
N GLY A 38 -1.86 -2.40 -4.43
CA GLY A 38 -2.15 -3.60 -3.65
C GLY A 38 -3.57 -3.68 -3.09
N ALA A 39 -4.33 -2.57 -3.06
CA ALA A 39 -5.69 -2.56 -2.54
C ALA A 39 -6.62 -3.55 -3.26
N ARG A 40 -7.50 -4.22 -2.50
CA ARG A 40 -8.58 -5.06 -3.06
C ARG A 40 -9.71 -4.18 -3.57
N LYS A 41 -10.26 -4.56 -4.72
CA LYS A 41 -11.29 -3.80 -5.44
C LYS A 41 -12.56 -4.60 -5.61
N GLU A 42 -13.04 -5.29 -4.57
CA GLU A 42 -14.16 -6.25 -4.58
C GLU A 42 -15.39 -5.73 -5.36
N ASN A 43 -15.40 -5.96 -6.68
CA ASN A 43 -16.33 -5.39 -7.67
C ASN A 43 -16.47 -3.85 -7.65
N LEU A 44 -15.43 -3.13 -7.21
CA LEU A 44 -15.41 -1.67 -7.16
C LEU A 44 -14.93 -1.07 -8.49
N VAL A 45 -15.71 -0.13 -9.03
CA VAL A 45 -15.22 0.83 -10.02
C VAL A 45 -14.45 1.91 -9.27
N VAL A 46 -13.12 1.96 -9.45
CA VAL A 46 -12.24 2.86 -8.70
C VAL A 46 -11.77 4.05 -9.55
N PRO A 47 -11.61 5.25 -8.95
CA PRO A 47 -11.89 5.55 -7.54
C PRO A 47 -13.40 5.70 -7.24
N ASP A 48 -13.80 5.26 -6.06
CA ASP A 48 -15.16 5.39 -5.51
C ASP A 48 -15.20 6.35 -4.30
N ARG A 49 -16.34 6.97 -3.99
CA ARG A 49 -16.48 7.89 -2.85
C ARG A 49 -16.54 7.20 -1.49
N SER A 50 -16.93 5.93 -1.44
CA SER A 50 -17.05 5.15 -0.19
C SER A 50 -15.75 4.42 0.13
N PHE A 51 -15.10 3.84 -0.87
CA PHE A 51 -13.89 3.02 -0.69
C PHE A 51 -12.61 3.62 -1.27
N GLY A 52 -12.69 4.79 -1.91
CA GLY A 52 -11.53 5.42 -2.54
C GLY A 52 -10.94 4.48 -3.59
N TRP A 53 -9.69 4.07 -3.37
CA TRP A 53 -8.96 3.16 -4.27
C TRP A 53 -9.15 1.68 -3.98
N GLY A 54 -9.92 1.34 -2.94
CA GLY A 54 -10.18 -0.03 -2.50
C GLY A 54 -9.84 -0.25 -1.03
N ILE A 55 -9.95 -1.51 -0.61
CA ILE A 55 -9.73 -1.96 0.76
C ILE A 55 -8.24 -2.27 0.95
N LEU A 56 -7.66 -1.80 2.07
CA LEU A 56 -6.26 -2.07 2.42
C LEU A 56 -5.98 -3.58 2.47
N ASP A 57 -4.96 -4.02 1.73
CA ASP A 57 -4.51 -5.40 1.68
C ASP A 57 -2.98 -5.46 1.71
N VAL A 58 -2.43 -5.62 2.92
CA VAL A 58 -0.98 -5.65 3.16
C VAL A 58 -0.30 -6.77 2.39
N TYR A 59 -0.92 -7.96 2.32
CA TYR A 59 -0.35 -9.10 1.63
C TYR A 59 -0.19 -8.81 0.14
N ASN A 60 -1.26 -8.31 -0.49
CA ASN A 60 -1.24 -8.01 -1.92
C ASN A 60 -0.35 -6.80 -2.26
N ILE A 61 -0.18 -5.85 -1.34
CA ILE A 61 0.83 -4.77 -1.47
C ILE A 61 2.23 -5.38 -1.65
N PHE A 62 2.65 -6.29 -0.75
CA PHE A 62 3.97 -6.91 -0.85
C PHE A 62 4.10 -7.87 -2.02
N ASN A 63 3.05 -8.63 -2.34
CA ASN A 63 3.02 -9.50 -3.52
C ASN A 63 3.33 -8.72 -4.81
N ARG A 64 2.81 -7.49 -4.94
CA ARG A 64 3.09 -6.61 -6.09
C ARG A 64 4.49 -5.98 -6.09
N LEU A 65 5.21 -6.02 -4.97
CA LEU A 65 6.60 -5.54 -4.88
C LEU A 65 7.61 -6.62 -5.28
N THR A 66 7.29 -7.90 -5.09
CA THR A 66 8.21 -9.03 -5.29
C THR A 66 8.19 -9.60 -6.72
N ILE A 67 7.23 -9.22 -7.57
CA ILE A 67 7.10 -9.73 -8.95
C ILE A 67 8.04 -9.00 -9.95
N TYR A 68 9.16 -8.44 -9.50
CA TYR A 68 10.21 -7.86 -10.35
C TYR A 68 11.60 -8.31 -9.90
#